data_AF-A0A5K1EK40-F1
#
_entry.id   AF-A0A5K1EK40-F1
#
_cell.length_a   1.000
_cell.length_b   1.000
_cell.length_c   1.000
_cell.angle_alpha   90.00
_cell.angle_beta   90.00
_cell.angle_gamma   90.00
#
_symmetry.space_group_name_H-M   'P 1'
#
loop_
_entity.id
_entity.type
_entity.pdbx_description
1 polymer ?
#
loop_
_entity_poly.entity_id
_entity_poly.type
_entity_poly.pdbx_seq_one_letter_code
_entity_poly.pdbx_strand_id
1 'polypeptide(L)' 'VKMIMATNRPDVLDPALLRPGRLDRKIEIPLPNEQARMEILKIHAAGIAKHGEIDYEAVVKLAE' A
#
# COMPACT_ATOMS: atom_id res chain seq x y z
N VAL A 1 0.24 19.28 -18.19
CA VAL A 1 -0.26 18.93 -16.84
C VAL A 1 -0.25 17.42 -16.69
N LYS A 2 0.20 16.89 -15.55
CA LYS A 2 0.12 15.45 -15.22
C LYS A 2 -0.96 15.27 -14.16
N MET A 3 -1.72 14.20 -14.24
CA MET A 3 -2.79 13.88 -13.30
C MET A 3 -2.55 12.50 -12.68
N ILE A 4 -2.80 12.38 -11.38
CA ILE A 4 -2.77 11.12 -10.63
C ILE A 4 -4.17 10.93 -10.07
N MET A 5 -4.71 9.72 -10.22
CA MET A 5 -6.02 9.32 -9.70
C MET A 5 -5.87 8.03 -8.90
N ALA A 6 -6.73 7.85 -7.90
CA ALA A 6 -6.80 6.63 -7.09
C ALA A 6 -8.25 6.15 -7.02
N THR A 7 -8.48 4.84 -7.12
CA THR A 7 -9.78 4.21 -6.91
C THR A 7 -9.61 2.84 -6.28
N ASN A 8 -10.53 2.48 -5.39
CA ASN A 8 -10.64 1.12 -4.84
C ASN A 8 -11.63 0.25 -5.64
N ARG A 9 -12.30 0.83 -6.65
CA ARG A 9 -13.28 0.17 -7.51
C ARG A 9 -13.03 0.52 -8.97
N PRO A 10 -12.06 -0.14 -9.65
CA PRO A 10 -11.79 0.11 -11.06
C PRO A 10 -12.93 -0.37 -11.98
N ASP A 11 -13.78 -1.27 -11.50
CA ASP A 11 -14.94 -1.85 -12.20
C ASP A 11 -16.05 -0.83 -12.52
N VAL A 12 -16.21 0.20 -11.69
CA VAL A 12 -17.25 1.23 -11.86
C VAL A 12 -16.78 2.47 -12.62
N LEU A 13 -15.51 2.51 -13.04
CA LEU A 13 -14.99 3.65 -13.79
C LEU A 13 -15.64 3.74 -15.17
N ASP A 14 -15.94 4.97 -15.59
CA ASP A 14 -16.40 5.23 -16.96
C ASP A 14 -15.36 4.68 -17.96
N PRO A 15 -15.74 3.76 -18.87
CA PRO A 15 -14.84 3.23 -19.89
C PRO A 15 -14.19 4.32 -20.76
N ALA A 16 -14.80 5.50 -20.85
CA ALA A 16 -14.19 6.67 -21.46
C ALA A 16 -12.83 6.99 -20.82
N LEU A 17 -12.71 7.00 -19.50
CA LEU A 17 -11.45 7.37 -18.84
C LEU A 17 -10.30 6.38 -19.12
N LEU A 18 -10.64 5.14 -19.46
CA LEU A 18 -9.68 4.05 -19.72
C LEU A 18 -9.17 4.01 -21.17
N ARG A 19 -9.69 4.86 -22.05
CA ARG A 19 -9.24 4.95 -23.45
C ARG A 19 -7.83 5.55 -23.53
N PRO A 20 -7.00 5.12 -24.51
CA PRO A 20 -5.67 5.70 -24.73
C PRO A 20 -5.70 7.23 -24.88
N GLY A 21 -4.70 7.91 -24.33
CA GLY A 21 -4.58 9.37 -24.31
C GLY A 21 -5.27 10.05 -23.12
N ARG A 22 -5.75 9.27 -22.14
CA ARG A 22 -6.41 9.76 -20.91
C ARG A 22 -5.68 9.26 -19.67
N LEU A 23 -6.09 8.12 -19.12
CA LEU A 23 -5.40 7.42 -18.02
C LEU A 23 -4.56 6.28 -18.58
N ASP A 24 -3.39 6.62 -19.11
CA ASP A 24 -2.55 5.68 -19.86
C ASP A 24 -1.86 4.65 -18.96
N ARG A 25 -1.45 5.05 -17.76
CA ARG A 25 -0.75 4.16 -16.82
C ARG A 25 -1.70 3.72 -15.71
N LYS A 26 -1.84 2.41 -15.59
CA LYS A 26 -2.56 1.75 -14.49
C LYS A 26 -1.53 1.10 -13.59
N ILE A 27 -1.55 1.45 -12.31
CA ILE A 27 -0.65 0.89 -11.30
C ILE A 27 -1.54 0.20 -10.28
N GLU A 28 -1.42 -1.12 -10.20
CA GLU A 28 -2.09 -1.91 -9.17
C GLU A 28 -1.27 -1.86 -7.88
N ILE A 29 -1.96 -1.69 -6.76
CA ILE A 29 -1.35 -1.67 -5.42
C ILE A 29 -1.89 -2.90 -4.68
N PRO A 30 -1.13 -4.01 -4.62
CA PRO A 30 -1.55 -5.20 -3.89
C PRO A 30 -1.42 -4.98 -2.38
N LEU A 31 -1.99 -5.90 -1.60
CA LEU A 31 -1.71 -5.98 -0.17
C LEU A 31 -0.22 -6.24 0.08
N PRO A 32 0.35 -5.67 1.16
CA PRO A 32 1.76 -5.89 1.50
C PRO A 32 2.01 -7.33 1.90
N ASN A 33 3.07 -7.91 1.35
CA ASN A 33 3.61 -9.20 1.82
C ASN A 33 4.24 -9.04 3.22
N GLU A 34 4.63 -10.15 3.84
CA GLU A 34 5.22 -10.17 5.19
C GLU A 34 6.41 -9.22 5.33
N GLN A 35 7.34 -9.25 4.36
CA GLN A 35 8.51 -8.37 4.38
C GLN A 35 8.10 -6.89 4.33
N ALA A 36 7.15 -6.53 3.46
CA ALA A 36 6.65 -5.17 3.36
C ALA A 36 5.92 -4.74 4.65
N ARG A 37 5.11 -5.62 5.25
CA ARG A 37 4.45 -5.35 6.54
C ARG A 37 5.48 -5.09 7.65
N MET A 38 6.55 -5.87 7.71
CA MET A 38 7.63 -5.67 8.68
C MET A 38 8.30 -4.29 8.49
N GLU A 39 8.63 -3.90 7.26
CA GLU A 39 9.26 -2.60 7.00
C GLU A 39 8.32 -1.43 7.31
N ILE A 40 7.04 -1.52 6.95
CA ILE A 40 6.01 -0.54 7.32
C ILE A 40 5.94 -0.41 8.84
N LEU A 41 5.89 -1.54 9.56
CA LEU A 41 5.83 -1.56 11.01
C LEU A 41 7.06 -0.92 11.66
N LYS A 42 8.26 -1.20 11.15
CA LYS A 42 9.51 -0.58 11.63
C LYS A 42 9.50 0.93 11.46
N ILE A 43 9.04 1.43 10.30
CA ILE A 43 8.95 2.88 10.03
C ILE A 43 8.03 3.56 11.06
N HIS A 44 6.85 3.00 11.28
CA HIS A 44 5.90 3.58 12.23
C HIS A 44 6.34 3.40 13.68
N ALA A 45 7.03 2.32 14.01
CA ALA A 45 7.58 2.10 15.34
C ALA A 45 8.78 3.01 15.64
N ALA A 46 9.53 3.50 14.65
CA ALA A 46 10.76 4.25 14.86
C ALA A 46 10.60 5.48 15.77
N GLY A 47 9.44 6.16 15.71
CA GLY A 47 9.15 7.35 16.51
C GLY A 47 8.50 7.08 17.87
N ILE A 48 8.23 5.82 18.22
CA ILE A 48 7.50 5.44 19.43
C ILE A 48 8.51 5.12 20.55
N ALA A 49 8.24 5.60 21.77
CA ALA A 49 8.98 5.19 22.95
C ALA A 49 8.64 3.73 23.26
N LYS A 50 9.66 2.86 23.24
CA LYS A 50 9.52 1.41 23.41
C LYS A 50 10.15 1.00 24.73
N HIS A 51 9.56 0.00 25.37
CA HIS A 51 10.19 -0.68 26.49
C HIS A 51 10.67 -2.06 25.99
N GLY A 52 11.98 -2.26 25.96
CA GLY A 52 12.60 -3.47 25.44
C GLY A 52 12.61 -3.57 23.91
N GLU A 53 13.04 -4.72 23.42
CA GLU A 53 13.11 -5.04 22.00
C GLU A 53 11.75 -5.57 21.49
N ILE A 54 11.36 -5.14 20.29
CA ILE A 54 10.14 -5.61 19.63
C ILE A 54 10.50 -6.73 18.66
N ASP A 55 9.89 -7.89 18.82
CA ASP A 55 9.93 -8.97 17.83
C ASP A 55 8.93 -8.64 16.69
N TYR A 56 9.41 -7.93 15.69
CA TYR A 56 8.59 -7.53 14.54
C TYR A 56 8.14 -8.72 13.69
N GLU A 57 8.90 -9.82 13.67
CA GLU A 57 8.56 -11.01 12.88
C GLU A 57 7.35 -11.71 13.50
N ALA A 58 7.37 -11.91 14.81
CA ALA A 58 6.23 -12.47 15.53
C ALA A 58 4.95 -11.63 15.35
N VAL A 59 5.06 -10.30 15.43
CA VAL A 59 3.91 -9.39 15.25
C VAL A 59 3.34 -9.49 13.82
N VAL A 60 4.21 -9.52 12.80
CA VAL A 60 3.77 -9.62 11.40
C VAL A 60 3.10 -10.95 11.10
N LYS A 61 3.53 -12.05 11.75
CA LYS A 61 2.90 -13.38 11.63
C LYS A 61 1.53 -13.45 12.30
N LEU A 62 1.30 -12.69 13.37
CA LEU A 62 -0.01 -12.61 14.03
C LEU A 62 -1.04 -11.80 13.24
N ALA A 63 -0.57 -10.87 12.41
CA ALA A 63 -1.40 -10.12 11.48
C ALA A 63 -1.57 -10.94 10.18
N GLU A 64 -2.45 -11.94 10.23
CA GLU A 64 -2.97 -12.63 9.03
C GLU A 64 -3.89 -11.70 8.21
#